data_AF-A0A7Y1Z896-F1
#
_entry.id   AF-A0A7Y1Z896-F1
#
_cell.length_a   1.000
_cell.length_b   1.000
_cell.length_c   1.000
_cell.angle_alpha   90.00
_cell.angle_beta   90.00
_cell.angle_gamma   90.00
#
_symmetry.space_group_name_H-M   'P 1'
#
loop_
_entity.id
_entity.type
_entity.pdbx_description
1 polymer ?
#
loop_
_entity_poly.entity_id
_entity_poly.type
_entity_poly.pdbx_seq_one_letter_code
_entity_poly.pdbx_strand_id
1 'polypeptide(L)'
;HYCGFNVLMHKSCEACGSHTLDSKGFGTEQVAEEVKQLFPDFKVARMDLDTTRGKHSYEKIIGAFEQQETKILVGTQMLTKGLDFRQVKLVGIMNADSLLNFPDFRAHERSFHLMQQVAGRAGRTDERGKVLIQTYNPHHKILQQLASNDYVSMFKEQMDDRHTFKYPPIYRLIKITLRHRDFNKVNTAADWMTKSLRQIFGEFVLGPEFPAIARIRNQYHKNILIKIPEKQSLAKTKEAVLKVKNSFLNVKDFRPIKVILNVDNY
;
A
#
# COMPACT_ATOMS: atom_id res chain seq x y z
N HIS A 1 -4.60 12.59 -4.71
CA HIS A 1 -5.03 11.17 -4.72
C HIS A 1 -6.47 10.92 -4.28
N TYR A 2 -7.08 11.76 -3.44
CA TYR A 2 -8.48 11.62 -3.04
C TYR A 2 -9.43 12.63 -3.69
N CYS A 3 -8.93 13.81 -4.05
CA CYS A 3 -9.70 14.93 -4.60
C CYS A 3 -9.20 15.44 -5.95
N GLY A 4 -8.17 14.82 -6.54
CA GLY A 4 -7.55 15.31 -7.78
C GLY A 4 -6.76 16.62 -7.65
N PHE A 5 -6.52 17.13 -6.44
CA PHE A 5 -5.71 18.33 -6.21
C PHE A 5 -4.26 18.11 -6.64
N ASN A 6 -3.72 19.06 -7.39
CA ASN A 6 -2.34 19.11 -7.86
C ASN A 6 -1.68 20.41 -7.41
N VAL A 7 -0.43 20.32 -6.96
CA VAL A 7 0.40 21.46 -6.62
C VAL A 7 1.77 21.28 -7.25
N LEU A 8 2.44 22.38 -7.56
CA LEU A 8 3.83 22.34 -7.99
C LEU A 8 4.69 21.78 -6.85
N MET A 9 5.72 21.01 -7.19
CA MET A 9 6.65 20.51 -6.18
C MET A 9 7.32 21.70 -5.50
N HIS A 10 7.05 21.88 -4.20
CA HIS A 10 7.69 22.92 -3.41
C HIS A 10 9.21 22.68 -3.39
N LYS A 11 10.01 23.74 -3.46
CA LYS A 11 11.48 23.68 -3.34
C LYS A 11 11.96 23.92 -1.90
N SER A 12 11.04 24.21 -1.01
CA SER A 12 11.28 24.45 0.41
C SER A 12 10.09 23.97 1.23
N CYS A 13 10.35 23.49 2.44
CA CYS A 13 9.31 23.14 3.39
C CYS A 13 8.56 24.41 3.82
N GLU A 14 7.24 24.46 3.65
CA GLU A 14 6.44 25.63 4.05
C GLU A 14 6.36 25.80 5.58
N ALA A 15 6.62 24.74 6.35
CA ALA A 15 6.58 24.80 7.81
C ALA A 15 7.87 25.33 8.44
N CYS A 16 9.05 25.05 7.85
CA CYS A 16 10.34 25.39 8.45
C CYS A 16 11.34 26.08 7.51
N GLY A 17 11.00 26.26 6.23
CA GLY A 17 11.84 26.92 5.23
C GLY A 17 13.00 26.07 4.68
N SER A 18 13.18 24.82 5.13
CA SER A 18 14.30 23.98 4.67
C SER A 18 14.22 23.67 3.18
N HIS A 19 15.36 23.78 2.47
CA HIS A 19 15.52 23.46 1.04
C HIS A 19 15.88 22.00 0.76
N THR A 20 16.17 21.21 1.79
CA THR A 20 16.52 19.79 1.64
C THR A 20 15.25 18.94 1.64
N LEU A 21 14.64 18.83 0.47
CA LEU A 21 13.51 17.92 0.24
C LEU A 21 14.04 16.64 -0.39
N ASP A 22 14.28 15.62 0.44
CA ASP A 22 14.73 14.31 -0.03
C ASP A 22 13.56 13.47 -0.54
N SER A 23 13.78 12.79 -1.68
CA SER A 23 12.87 11.76 -2.18
C SER A 23 12.99 10.51 -1.30
N LYS A 24 11.93 10.17 -0.58
CA LYS A 24 11.95 9.05 0.38
C LYS A 24 11.89 7.68 -0.31
N GLY A 25 12.89 6.85 -0.05
CA GLY A 25 12.86 5.41 -0.31
C GLY A 25 14.25 4.79 -0.21
N PHE A 26 14.45 3.84 0.71
CA PHE A 26 15.67 3.03 0.72
C PHE A 26 15.47 1.83 -0.20
N GLY A 27 16.32 1.68 -1.21
CA GLY A 27 16.40 0.42 -1.95
C GLY A 27 16.98 -0.66 -1.04
N THR A 28 16.43 -1.88 -1.09
CA THR A 28 17.02 -3.06 -0.42
C THR A 28 18.47 -3.28 -0.82
N GLU A 29 18.83 -2.88 -2.04
CA GLU A 29 20.19 -2.86 -2.57
C GLU A 29 21.12 -1.92 -1.83
N GLN A 30 20.73 -0.64 -1.69
CA GLN A 30 21.53 0.36 -1.02
C GLN A 30 21.77 -0.02 0.45
N VAL A 31 20.72 -0.50 1.14
CA VAL A 31 20.84 -0.96 2.53
C VAL A 31 21.79 -2.16 2.63
N ALA A 32 21.70 -3.14 1.74
CA ALA A 32 22.59 -4.29 1.76
C ALA A 32 24.06 -3.88 1.56
N GLU A 33 24.31 -2.90 0.71
CA GLU A 33 25.66 -2.45 0.38
C GLU A 33 26.29 -1.63 1.50
N GLU A 34 25.52 -0.75 2.14
CA GLU A 34 25.95 -0.03 3.35
C GLU A 34 26.21 -1.00 4.51
N VAL A 35 25.35 -2.01 4.70
CA VAL A 35 25.54 -3.03 5.74
C VAL A 35 26.82 -3.82 5.50
N LYS A 36 27.14 -4.21 4.26
CA LYS A 36 28.41 -4.89 3.94
C LYS A 36 29.63 -4.04 4.27
N GLN A 37 29.54 -2.72 4.08
CA GLN A 37 30.62 -1.79 4.41
C GLN A 37 30.81 -1.64 5.93
N LEU A 38 29.71 -1.56 6.69
CA LEU A 38 29.74 -1.45 8.14
C LEU A 38 30.12 -2.76 8.85
N PHE A 39 29.81 -3.90 8.23
CA PHE A 39 29.98 -5.24 8.80
C PHE A 39 30.72 -6.17 7.82
N PRO A 40 31.99 -5.87 7.48
CA PRO A 40 32.73 -6.59 6.45
C PRO A 40 32.98 -8.07 6.79
N ASP A 41 33.02 -8.40 8.08
CA ASP A 41 33.28 -9.77 8.57
C ASP A 41 32.03 -10.67 8.55
N PHE A 42 30.85 -10.09 8.29
CA PHE A 42 29.59 -10.81 8.35
C PHE A 42 28.98 -11.00 6.96
N LYS A 43 28.56 -12.23 6.64
CA LYS A 43 27.84 -12.49 5.39
C LYS A 43 26.45 -11.87 5.43
N VAL A 44 26.19 -11.02 4.44
CA VAL A 44 24.92 -10.31 4.23
C VAL A 44 24.22 -10.92 3.02
N ALA A 45 22.95 -11.30 3.17
CA ALA A 45 22.10 -11.70 2.06
C ALA A 45 20.95 -10.72 1.84
N ARG A 46 20.49 -10.63 0.60
CA ARG A 46 19.34 -9.82 0.19
C ARG A 46 18.18 -10.74 -0.18
N MET A 47 16.97 -10.43 0.30
CA MET A 47 15.73 -11.13 -0.04
C MET A 47 14.64 -10.14 -0.49
N ASP A 48 14.47 -10.06 -1.78
CA ASP A 48 13.46 -9.27 -2.48
C ASP A 48 12.97 -9.99 -3.74
N LEU A 49 11.97 -9.42 -4.40
CA LEU A 49 11.32 -10.02 -5.57
C LEU A 49 12.31 -10.34 -6.70
N ASP A 50 13.40 -9.58 -6.83
CA ASP A 50 14.37 -9.74 -7.91
C ASP A 50 15.41 -10.83 -7.61
N THR A 51 15.83 -10.93 -6.35
CA THR A 51 16.73 -12.00 -5.86
C THR A 51 16.06 -13.36 -5.73
N THR A 52 14.74 -13.41 -5.54
CA THR A 52 13.98 -14.66 -5.36
C THR A 52 13.37 -15.23 -6.65
N ARG A 53 13.77 -14.76 -7.84
CA ARG A 53 13.16 -15.20 -9.12
C ARG A 53 13.50 -16.65 -9.51
N GLY A 54 14.61 -17.19 -9.03
CA GLY A 54 15.02 -18.56 -9.32
C GLY A 54 14.23 -19.58 -8.49
N LYS A 55 13.84 -20.70 -9.09
CA LYS A 55 13.00 -21.76 -8.47
C LYS A 55 13.45 -22.22 -7.08
N HIS A 56 14.76 -22.16 -6.78
CA HIS A 56 15.36 -22.57 -5.49
C HIS A 56 16.08 -21.44 -4.74
N SER A 57 16.03 -20.22 -5.25
CA SER A 57 16.75 -19.07 -4.67
C SER A 57 16.24 -18.72 -3.27
N TYR A 58 14.92 -18.79 -3.09
CA TYR A 58 14.24 -18.56 -1.82
C TYR A 58 14.69 -19.55 -0.73
N GLU A 59 14.58 -20.86 -1.02
CA GLU A 59 14.98 -21.94 -0.11
C GLU A 59 16.48 -21.86 0.24
N LYS A 60 17.33 -21.54 -0.74
CA LYS A 60 18.77 -21.41 -0.52
C LYS A 60 19.12 -20.28 0.45
N ILE A 61 18.51 -19.11 0.29
CA ILE A 61 18.76 -17.96 1.17
C ILE A 61 18.30 -18.27 2.60
N ILE A 62 17.13 -18.89 2.75
CA ILE A 62 16.59 -19.27 4.05
C ILE A 62 17.45 -20.34 4.71
N GLY A 63 17.80 -21.39 3.97
CA GLY A 63 18.66 -22.46 4.47
C GLY A 63 20.01 -21.93 4.94
N ALA A 64 20.65 -21.06 4.16
CA ALA A 64 21.90 -20.41 4.55
C ALA A 64 21.75 -19.51 5.79
N PHE A 65 20.58 -18.90 6.00
CA PHE A 65 20.32 -18.07 7.18
C PHE A 65 20.01 -18.90 8.42
N GLU A 66 19.22 -19.98 8.29
CA GLU A 66 18.93 -20.94 9.37
C GLU A 66 20.18 -21.70 9.82
N GLN A 67 21.07 -22.04 8.88
CA GLN A 67 22.39 -22.63 9.15
C GLN A 67 23.41 -21.60 9.66
N GLN A 68 23.00 -20.34 9.82
CA GLN A 68 23.83 -19.21 10.23
C GLN A 68 25.05 -18.91 9.34
N GLU A 69 25.07 -19.42 8.10
CA GLU A 69 26.07 -19.02 7.13
C GLU A 69 25.92 -17.53 6.81
N THR A 70 24.67 -17.06 6.72
CA THR A 70 24.33 -15.64 6.62
C THR A 70 23.98 -15.11 8.01
N LYS A 71 24.58 -13.98 8.41
CA LYS A 71 24.34 -13.36 9.73
C LYS A 71 23.40 -12.15 9.64
N ILE A 72 23.31 -11.50 8.48
CA ILE A 72 22.44 -10.35 8.26
C ILE A 72 21.60 -10.58 7.01
N LEU A 73 20.29 -10.43 7.14
CA LEU A 73 19.33 -10.58 6.06
C LEU A 73 18.58 -9.27 5.84
N VAL A 74 18.78 -8.67 4.66
CA VAL A 74 18.11 -7.42 4.25
C VAL A 74 17.02 -7.77 3.27
N GLY A 75 15.80 -7.28 3.49
CA GLY A 75 14.71 -7.64 2.60
C GLY A 75 13.47 -6.78 2.77
N THR A 76 12.49 -7.07 1.92
CA THR A 76 11.19 -6.39 1.94
C THR A 76 10.21 -7.13 2.88
N GLN A 77 8.92 -6.81 2.79
CA GLN A 77 7.83 -7.51 3.47
C GLN A 77 7.81 -9.03 3.23
N MET A 78 8.56 -9.55 2.25
CA MET A 78 8.71 -11.00 2.03
C MET A 78 9.30 -11.73 3.25
N LEU A 79 10.15 -11.06 4.03
CA LEU A 79 10.78 -11.65 5.23
C LEU A 79 9.78 -12.06 6.32
N THR A 80 8.56 -11.51 6.30
CA THR A 80 7.61 -11.69 7.41
C THR A 80 6.66 -12.88 7.18
N LYS A 81 6.60 -13.40 5.94
CA LYS A 81 5.63 -14.43 5.53
C LYS A 81 6.19 -15.84 5.69
N GLY A 82 5.60 -16.63 6.59
CA GLY A 82 5.80 -18.09 6.63
C GLY A 82 7.19 -18.57 7.06
N LEU A 83 8.08 -17.67 7.53
CA LEU A 83 9.44 -18.01 7.95
C LEU A 83 9.58 -17.92 9.47
N ASP A 84 10.16 -18.94 10.11
CA ASP A 84 10.37 -19.01 11.55
C ASP A 84 11.86 -18.91 11.89
N PHE A 85 12.35 -17.70 12.12
CA PHE A 85 13.76 -17.47 12.42
C PHE A 85 14.04 -17.52 13.93
N ARG A 86 14.22 -18.73 14.48
CA ARG A 86 14.40 -18.93 15.92
C ARG A 86 15.64 -18.24 16.52
N GLN A 87 16.65 -17.97 15.70
CA GLN A 87 17.93 -17.41 16.15
C GLN A 87 18.06 -15.91 15.87
N VAL A 88 17.00 -15.26 15.36
CA VAL A 88 17.00 -13.81 15.13
C VAL A 88 16.74 -13.09 16.45
N LYS A 89 17.75 -12.40 16.97
CA LYS A 89 17.67 -11.62 18.21
C LYS A 89 17.41 -10.13 17.97
N LEU A 90 17.57 -9.65 16.74
CA LEU A 90 17.41 -8.25 16.38
C LEU A 90 16.66 -8.13 15.06
N VAL A 91 15.63 -7.30 15.03
CA VAL A 91 15.01 -6.87 13.78
C VAL A 91 14.95 -5.35 13.70
N GLY A 92 15.38 -4.81 12.56
CA GLY A 92 15.30 -3.39 12.23
C GLY A 92 14.25 -3.11 11.17
N ILE A 93 13.35 -2.16 11.44
CA ILE A 93 12.43 -1.59 10.45
C ILE A 93 12.97 -0.20 10.10
N MET A 94 13.62 -0.10 8.94
CA MET A 94 14.39 1.09 8.53
C MET A 94 13.53 2.32 8.19
N ASN A 95 12.26 2.14 7.82
CA ASN A 95 11.41 3.27 7.45
C ASN A 95 9.93 2.94 7.70
N ALA A 96 9.48 3.22 8.93
CA ALA A 96 8.06 3.05 9.28
C ALA A 96 7.18 4.14 8.63
N ASP A 97 7.71 5.34 8.38
CA ASP A 97 6.94 6.44 7.80
C ASP A 97 6.42 6.14 6.40
N SER A 98 7.19 5.44 5.57
CA SER A 98 6.73 5.02 4.25
C SER A 98 5.58 4.02 4.31
N LEU A 99 5.51 3.21 5.38
CA LEU A 99 4.40 2.27 5.60
C LEU A 99 3.15 3.02 6.10
N LEU A 100 3.34 3.91 7.08
CA LEU A 100 2.26 4.67 7.72
C LEU A 100 1.63 5.69 6.77
N ASN A 101 2.43 6.39 5.97
CA ASN A 101 1.96 7.44 5.05
C ASN A 101 1.61 6.90 3.65
N PHE A 102 1.51 5.58 3.48
CA PHE A 102 1.10 5.01 2.21
C PHE A 102 -0.35 5.43 1.90
N PRO A 103 -0.69 5.87 0.68
CA PRO A 103 -2.02 6.39 0.34
C PRO A 103 -3.07 5.27 0.16
N ASP A 104 -3.28 4.48 1.22
CA ASP A 104 -4.31 3.44 1.36
C ASP A 104 -4.94 3.63 2.75
N PHE A 105 -6.27 3.57 2.83
CA PHE A 105 -6.98 3.74 4.11
C PHE A 105 -6.63 2.66 5.14
N ARG A 106 -6.02 1.53 4.72
CA ARG A 106 -5.55 0.45 5.60
C ARG A 106 -4.06 0.56 5.92
N ALA A 107 -3.38 1.63 5.50
CA ALA A 107 -1.94 1.78 5.71
C ALA A 107 -1.58 1.60 7.20
N HIS A 108 -2.34 2.23 8.10
CA HIS A 108 -2.15 2.11 9.54
C HIS A 108 -2.34 0.67 10.07
N GLU A 109 -3.46 0.02 9.74
CA GLU A 109 -3.73 -1.39 10.11
C GLU A 109 -2.63 -2.33 9.59
N ARG A 110 -2.30 -2.22 8.29
CA ARG A 110 -1.29 -3.08 7.66
C ARG A 110 0.09 -2.85 8.26
N SER A 111 0.43 -1.61 8.57
CA SER A 111 1.69 -1.25 9.21
C SER A 111 1.75 -1.85 10.61
N PHE A 112 0.68 -1.71 11.41
CA PHE A 112 0.59 -2.31 12.74
C PHE A 112 0.81 -3.83 12.67
N HIS A 113 0.04 -4.55 11.85
CA HIS A 113 0.16 -6.00 11.73
C HIS A 113 1.54 -6.43 11.23
N LEU A 114 2.12 -5.72 10.25
CA LEU A 114 3.45 -6.02 9.74
C LEU A 114 4.49 -5.87 10.84
N MET A 115 4.48 -4.73 11.55
CA MET A 115 5.46 -4.46 12.59
C MET A 115 5.28 -5.38 13.80
N GLN A 116 4.04 -5.71 14.16
CA GLN A 116 3.73 -6.68 15.22
C GLN A 116 4.19 -8.09 14.84
N GLN A 117 3.96 -8.52 13.59
CA GLN A 117 4.44 -9.80 13.08
C GLN A 117 5.97 -9.86 13.11
N VAL A 118 6.64 -8.79 12.67
CA VAL A 118 8.09 -8.66 12.70
C VAL A 118 8.61 -8.74 14.14
N ALA A 119 7.97 -8.02 15.06
CA ALA A 119 8.34 -8.04 16.47
C ALA A 119 8.20 -9.42 17.09
N GLY A 120 7.13 -10.14 16.72
CA GLY A 120 6.88 -11.52 17.15
C GLY A 120 7.85 -12.56 16.57
N ARG A 121 8.76 -12.21 15.64
CA ARG A 121 9.81 -13.13 15.16
C ARG A 121 11.05 -13.11 16.05
N ALA A 122 11.37 -11.98 16.66
CA ALA A 122 12.57 -11.85 17.47
C ALA A 122 12.44 -12.48 18.87
N GLY A 123 11.23 -12.79 19.34
CA GLY A 123 10.95 -13.18 20.72
C GLY A 123 10.32 -14.56 20.92
N ARG A 124 10.58 -15.54 20.04
CA ARG A 124 9.99 -16.89 20.14
C ARG A 124 10.79 -17.90 20.95
N THR A 125 12.01 -17.55 21.35
CA THR A 125 12.88 -18.36 22.19
C THR A 125 12.96 -17.75 23.59
N ASP A 126 13.56 -18.47 24.55
CA ASP A 126 13.69 -18.02 25.96
C ASP A 126 14.45 -16.69 26.10
N GLU A 127 15.20 -16.28 25.07
CA GLU A 127 15.88 -15.00 25.03
C GLU A 127 15.05 -13.89 24.37
N ARG A 128 14.98 -12.74 25.05
CA ARG A 128 14.21 -11.58 24.59
C ARG A 128 14.91 -10.89 23.41
N GLY A 129 14.38 -11.06 22.20
CA GLY A 129 14.82 -10.28 21.05
C GLY A 129 14.47 -8.79 21.14
N LYS A 130 15.19 -7.99 20.36
CA LYS A 130 15.03 -6.54 20.23
C LYS A 130 14.45 -6.17 18.88
N VAL A 131 13.60 -5.15 18.86
CA VAL A 131 12.99 -4.61 17.64
C VAL A 131 13.28 -3.12 17.62
N LEU A 132 13.92 -2.66 16.55
CA LEU A 132 14.23 -1.25 16.33
C LEU A 132 13.36 -0.74 15.18
N ILE A 133 12.67 0.37 15.42
CA ILE A 133 11.83 1.01 14.42
C ILE A 133 12.37 2.41 14.18
N GLN A 134 12.80 2.66 12.96
CA GLN A 134 13.23 3.98 12.53
C GLN A 134 12.04 4.74 11.97
N THR A 135 11.79 5.91 12.57
CA THR A 135 10.74 6.83 12.13
C THR A 135 11.14 8.28 12.40
N TYR A 136 10.60 9.20 11.60
CA TYR A 136 10.66 10.64 11.84
C TYR A 136 9.61 11.11 12.86
N ASN A 137 8.56 10.33 13.11
CA ASN A 137 7.50 10.66 14.05
C ASN A 137 7.34 9.55 15.11
N PRO A 138 8.21 9.49 16.13
CA PRO A 138 8.14 8.47 17.18
C PRO A 138 6.83 8.54 17.98
N HIS A 139 6.19 9.72 18.05
CA HIS A 139 4.93 9.93 18.74
C HIS A 139 3.70 9.56 17.90
N HIS A 140 3.88 8.99 16.71
CA HIS A 140 2.77 8.51 15.90
C HIS A 140 1.96 7.47 16.66
N LYS A 141 0.64 7.65 16.69
CA LYS A 141 -0.27 6.86 17.55
C LYS A 141 -0.17 5.35 17.34
N ILE A 142 -0.10 4.91 16.08
CA ILE A 142 0.09 3.49 15.71
C ILE A 142 1.38 2.91 16.29
N LEU A 143 2.46 3.69 16.36
CA LEU A 143 3.74 3.22 16.93
C LEU A 143 3.67 3.11 18.46
N GLN A 144 2.96 4.04 19.11
CA GLN A 144 2.71 3.99 20.55
C GLN A 144 1.86 2.76 20.92
N GLN A 145 0.77 2.52 20.17
CA GLN A 145 -0.08 1.33 20.33
C GLN A 145 0.69 0.03 20.06
N LEU A 146 1.61 0.03 19.09
CA LEU A 146 2.48 -1.11 18.82
C LEU A 146 3.42 -1.37 20.00
N ALA A 147 4.04 -0.32 20.55
CA ALA A 147 4.98 -0.43 21.66
C ALA A 147 4.32 -0.97 22.95
N SER A 148 3.05 -0.61 23.19
CA SER A 148 2.25 -1.14 24.31
C SER A 148 1.53 -2.46 23.99
N ASN A 149 1.67 -2.99 22.77
CA ASN A 149 0.92 -4.15 22.25
C ASN A 149 -0.61 -4.01 22.41
N ASP A 150 -1.13 -2.78 22.29
CA ASP A 150 -2.55 -2.47 22.46
C ASP A 150 -3.30 -2.55 21.13
N TYR A 151 -3.56 -3.78 20.71
CA TYR A 151 -4.36 -4.06 19.51
C TYR A 151 -5.80 -3.55 19.62
N VAL A 152 -6.41 -3.63 20.81
CA VAL A 152 -7.83 -3.33 20.99
C VAL A 152 -8.10 -1.85 20.78
N SER A 153 -7.26 -0.97 21.35
CA SER A 153 -7.38 0.47 21.13
C SER A 153 -7.10 0.85 19.68
N MET A 154 -6.07 0.26 19.06
CA MET A 154 -5.77 0.47 17.63
C MET A 154 -6.96 0.10 16.76
N PHE A 155 -7.55 -1.09 16.98
CA PHE A 155 -8.70 -1.56 16.22
C PHE A 155 -9.90 -0.63 16.37
N LYS A 156 -10.23 -0.21 17.60
CA LYS A 156 -11.36 0.68 17.85
C LYS A 156 -11.22 2.01 17.10
N GLU A 157 -10.05 2.64 17.19
CA GLU A 157 -9.81 3.91 16.51
C GLU A 157 -9.84 3.77 14.99
N GLN A 158 -9.24 2.70 14.46
CA GLN A 158 -9.32 2.43 13.02
C GLN A 158 -10.76 2.18 12.56
N MET A 159 -11.60 1.55 13.38
CA MET A 159 -13.01 1.37 13.07
C MET A 159 -13.78 2.69 13.12
N ASP A 160 -13.51 3.56 14.09
CA ASP A 160 -14.11 4.90 14.19
C ASP A 160 -13.76 5.77 12.97
N ASP A 161 -12.50 5.73 12.52
CA ASP A 161 -12.08 6.37 11.27
C ASP A 161 -12.86 5.79 10.07
N ARG A 162 -13.02 4.47 9.98
CA ARG A 162 -13.73 3.84 8.87
C ARG A 162 -15.22 4.14 8.85
N HIS A 163 -15.85 4.28 10.01
CA HIS A 163 -17.21 4.80 10.13
C HIS A 163 -17.31 6.24 9.61
N THR A 164 -16.44 7.11 10.11
CA THR A 164 -16.43 8.55 9.79
C THR A 164 -16.19 8.79 8.30
N PHE A 165 -15.20 8.12 7.74
CA PHE A 165 -14.79 8.31 6.35
C PHE A 165 -15.48 7.36 5.36
N LYS A 166 -16.49 6.60 5.79
CA LYS A 166 -17.29 5.71 4.93
C LYS A 166 -16.42 4.69 4.17
N TYR A 167 -15.61 3.90 4.89
CA TYR A 167 -14.72 2.85 4.32
C TYR A 167 -15.10 1.44 4.81
N PRO A 168 -14.62 0.37 4.13
CA PRO A 168 -14.84 -1.02 4.57
C PRO A 168 -14.36 -1.27 6.01
N PRO A 169 -15.06 -2.06 6.84
CA PRO A 169 -16.14 -2.96 6.45
C PRO A 169 -17.53 -2.31 6.41
N ILE A 170 -17.67 -1.06 6.86
CA ILE A 170 -18.96 -0.37 6.98
C ILE A 170 -19.58 -0.04 5.61
N TYR A 171 -18.71 0.32 4.66
CA TYR A 171 -19.09 0.54 3.27
C TYR A 171 -18.38 -0.45 2.37
N ARG A 172 -19.05 -0.93 1.33
CA ARG A 172 -18.38 -1.69 0.27
C ARG A 172 -17.84 -0.75 -0.80
N LEU A 173 -16.81 -1.22 -1.51
CA LEU A 173 -16.14 -0.42 -2.54
C LEU A 173 -16.22 -1.12 -3.89
N ILE A 174 -16.54 -0.35 -4.94
CA ILE A 174 -16.30 -0.78 -6.32
C ILE A 174 -15.32 0.20 -6.94
N LYS A 175 -14.15 -0.29 -7.32
CA LYS A 175 -13.19 0.47 -8.10
C LYS A 175 -13.38 0.15 -9.58
N ILE A 176 -13.59 1.20 -10.36
CA ILE A 176 -13.70 1.14 -11.81
C ILE A 176 -12.43 1.75 -12.40
N THR A 177 -11.68 0.96 -13.15
CA THR A 177 -10.46 1.41 -13.82
C THR A 177 -10.69 1.44 -15.32
N LEU A 178 -10.51 2.60 -15.92
CA LEU A 178 -10.50 2.78 -17.37
C LEU A 178 -9.05 2.78 -17.86
N ARG A 179 -8.75 2.01 -18.91
CA ARG A 179 -7.40 1.91 -19.49
C ARG A 179 -7.41 2.10 -20.99
N HIS A 180 -6.52 2.94 -21.51
CA HIS A 180 -6.31 3.11 -22.95
C HIS A 180 -4.94 3.72 -23.25
N ARG A 181 -4.44 3.60 -24.49
CA ARG A 181 -3.12 4.16 -24.90
C ARG A 181 -3.15 5.68 -25.05
N ASP A 182 -4.29 6.22 -25.44
CA ASP A 182 -4.53 7.64 -25.64
C ASP A 182 -5.03 8.28 -24.33
N PHE A 183 -4.27 9.26 -23.83
CA PHE A 183 -4.55 10.01 -22.61
C PHE A 183 -5.89 10.75 -22.67
N ASN A 184 -6.14 11.48 -23.76
CA ASN A 184 -7.33 12.32 -23.91
C ASN A 184 -8.59 11.45 -23.92
N LYS A 185 -8.53 10.30 -24.60
CA LYS A 185 -9.64 9.34 -24.58
C LYS A 185 -9.94 8.81 -23.18
N VAL A 186 -8.92 8.44 -22.40
CA VAL A 186 -9.13 8.00 -21.00
C VAL A 186 -9.75 9.12 -20.18
N ASN A 187 -9.25 10.35 -20.33
CA ASN A 187 -9.71 11.47 -19.53
C ASN A 187 -11.18 11.78 -19.78
N THR A 188 -11.55 12.01 -21.04
CA THR A 188 -12.94 12.32 -21.44
C THR A 188 -13.90 11.19 -21.09
N ALA A 189 -13.48 9.94 -21.32
CA ALA A 189 -14.32 8.78 -21.04
C ALA A 189 -14.56 8.56 -19.54
N ALA A 190 -13.52 8.75 -18.72
CA ALA A 190 -13.65 8.63 -17.27
C ALA A 190 -14.52 9.75 -16.69
N ASP A 191 -14.44 10.97 -17.23
CA ASP A 191 -15.29 12.08 -16.82
C ASP A 191 -16.76 11.81 -17.19
N TRP A 192 -17.02 11.28 -18.39
CA TRP A 192 -18.36 10.84 -18.78
C TRP A 192 -18.89 9.75 -17.85
N MET A 193 -18.10 8.70 -17.60
CA MET A 193 -18.49 7.58 -16.73
C MET A 193 -18.80 8.07 -15.32
N THR A 194 -17.97 8.97 -14.78
CA THR A 194 -18.18 9.53 -13.44
C THR A 194 -19.46 10.36 -13.37
N LYS A 195 -19.74 11.21 -14.37
CA LYS A 195 -20.97 12.01 -14.42
C LYS A 195 -22.21 11.10 -14.41
N SER A 196 -22.23 10.07 -15.24
CA SER A 196 -23.33 9.10 -15.31
C SER A 196 -23.51 8.32 -13.99
N LEU A 197 -22.41 7.94 -13.33
CA LEU A 197 -22.47 7.29 -12.02
C LEU A 197 -22.94 8.23 -10.91
N ARG A 198 -22.52 9.50 -10.92
CA ARG A 198 -22.93 10.52 -9.94
C ARG A 198 -24.42 10.82 -10.01
N GLN A 199 -25.06 10.72 -11.18
CA GLN A 199 -26.51 10.85 -11.30
C GLN A 199 -27.28 9.76 -10.52
N ILE A 200 -26.67 8.59 -10.31
CA ILE A 200 -27.30 7.45 -9.63
C ILE A 200 -26.86 7.35 -8.17
N PHE A 201 -25.57 7.54 -7.90
CA PHE A 201 -24.96 7.29 -6.60
C PHE A 201 -24.57 8.58 -5.85
N GLY A 202 -24.72 9.76 -6.46
CA GLY A 202 -24.51 11.05 -5.81
C GLY A 202 -23.10 11.22 -5.24
N GLU A 203 -23.03 11.62 -3.96
CA GLU A 203 -21.80 11.85 -3.20
C GLU A 203 -20.93 10.60 -3.02
N PHE A 204 -21.47 9.41 -3.24
CA PHE A 204 -20.72 8.15 -3.04
C PHE A 204 -19.76 7.82 -4.19
N VAL A 205 -19.70 8.64 -5.24
CA VAL A 205 -18.76 8.49 -6.36
C VAL A 205 -17.57 9.44 -6.20
N LEU A 206 -16.39 8.87 -5.97
CA LEU A 206 -15.12 9.59 -5.87
C LEU A 206 -14.31 9.47 -7.16
N GLY A 207 -13.54 10.51 -7.47
CA GLY A 207 -12.80 10.66 -8.72
C GLY A 207 -13.61 11.35 -9.83
N PRO A 208 -13.19 11.22 -11.10
CA PRO A 208 -12.15 10.31 -11.59
C PRO A 208 -10.75 10.85 -11.31
N GLU A 209 -9.81 10.00 -10.91
CA GLU A 209 -8.43 10.43 -10.59
C GLU A 209 -7.36 9.49 -11.18
N PHE A 210 -6.23 10.07 -11.57
CA PHE A 210 -5.05 9.30 -11.96
C PHE A 210 -4.39 8.69 -10.71
N PRO A 211 -4.12 7.38 -10.71
CA PRO A 211 -3.32 6.78 -9.64
C PRO A 211 -1.90 7.34 -9.66
N ALA A 212 -1.17 7.17 -8.56
CA ALA A 212 0.21 7.62 -8.39
C ALA A 212 1.12 7.27 -9.60
N ILE A 213 0.94 6.08 -10.15
CA ILE A 213 1.54 5.68 -11.43
C ILE A 213 0.46 5.78 -12.50
N ALA A 214 0.41 6.86 -13.27
CA ALA A 214 -0.66 7.09 -14.25
C ALA A 214 -0.57 6.21 -15.51
N ARG A 215 0.61 5.65 -15.83
CA ARG A 215 0.87 4.89 -17.06
C ARG A 215 1.58 3.56 -16.78
N ILE A 216 0.98 2.45 -17.22
CA ILE A 216 1.54 1.09 -17.06
C ILE A 216 1.43 0.35 -18.39
N ARG A 217 2.53 -0.26 -18.86
CA ARG A 217 2.58 -1.03 -20.12
C ARG A 217 2.02 -0.23 -21.31
N ASN A 218 2.46 1.02 -21.46
CA ASN A 218 2.01 1.96 -22.51
C ASN A 218 0.51 2.27 -22.52
N GLN A 219 -0.19 2.11 -21.40
CA GLN A 219 -1.58 2.52 -21.25
C GLN A 219 -1.73 3.48 -20.07
N TYR A 220 -2.41 4.59 -20.32
CA TYR A 220 -2.92 5.46 -19.27
C TYR A 220 -4.11 4.81 -18.58
N HIS A 221 -4.29 5.13 -17.31
CA HIS A 221 -5.45 4.66 -16.58
C HIS A 221 -5.93 5.66 -15.54
N LYS A 222 -7.26 5.71 -15.36
CA LYS A 222 -7.94 6.58 -14.41
C LYS A 222 -8.92 5.74 -13.60
N ASN A 223 -9.01 6.02 -12.31
CA ASN A 223 -9.83 5.25 -11.38
C ASN A 223 -11.04 6.08 -10.94
N ILE A 224 -12.17 5.40 -10.80
CA ILE A 224 -13.39 5.91 -10.18
C ILE A 224 -13.69 4.95 -9.02
N LEU A 225 -14.05 5.48 -7.87
CA LEU A 225 -14.40 4.67 -6.71
C LEU A 225 -15.86 4.94 -6.34
N ILE A 226 -16.65 3.87 -6.21
CA ILE A 226 -18.02 3.93 -5.71
C ILE A 226 -18.04 3.35 -4.31
N LYS A 227 -18.54 4.14 -3.35
CA LYS A 227 -18.84 3.69 -1.99
C LYS A 227 -20.29 3.20 -1.94
N ILE A 228 -20.52 2.06 -1.32
CA ILE A 228 -21.86 1.47 -1.19
C ILE A 228 -22.22 1.46 0.29
N PRO A 229 -23.21 2.26 0.72
CA PRO A 229 -23.71 2.22 2.09
C PRO A 229 -24.25 0.84 2.45
N GLU A 230 -24.14 0.46 3.72
CA GLU A 230 -24.59 -0.83 4.25
C GLU A 230 -26.05 -1.17 3.89
N LYS A 231 -26.94 -0.17 3.94
CA LYS A 231 -28.37 -0.32 3.66
C LYS A 231 -28.71 -0.38 2.16
N GLN A 232 -27.75 -0.15 1.27
CA GLN A 232 -27.99 -0.14 -0.18
C GLN A 232 -27.96 -1.57 -0.74
N SER A 233 -28.97 -1.92 -1.54
CA SER A 233 -29.04 -3.24 -2.18
C SER A 233 -27.89 -3.45 -3.18
N LEU A 234 -27.07 -4.47 -2.93
CA LEU A 234 -25.96 -4.85 -3.80
C LEU A 234 -26.41 -5.26 -5.20
N ALA A 235 -27.56 -5.93 -5.31
CA ALA A 235 -28.13 -6.34 -6.59
C ALA A 235 -28.49 -5.11 -7.45
N LYS A 236 -29.22 -4.14 -6.87
CA LYS A 236 -29.59 -2.89 -7.56
C LYS A 236 -28.36 -2.07 -7.93
N THR A 237 -27.36 -1.99 -7.06
CA THR A 237 -26.09 -1.31 -7.36
C THR A 237 -25.36 -1.97 -8.53
N LYS A 238 -25.28 -3.30 -8.55
CA LYS A 238 -24.68 -4.06 -9.65
C LYS A 238 -25.40 -3.79 -10.98
N GLU A 239 -26.74 -3.86 -10.98
CA GLU A 239 -27.54 -3.57 -12.17
C GLU A 239 -27.32 -2.15 -12.70
N ALA A 240 -27.31 -1.16 -11.81
CA ALA A 240 -27.05 0.23 -12.17
C ALA A 240 -25.65 0.44 -12.76
N VAL A 241 -24.61 -0.13 -12.14
CA VAL A 241 -23.22 -0.05 -12.65
C VAL A 241 -23.11 -0.73 -14.02
N LEU A 242 -23.73 -1.89 -14.20
CA LEU A 242 -23.74 -2.60 -15.48
C LEU A 242 -24.50 -1.83 -16.57
N LYS A 243 -25.63 -1.21 -16.23
CA LYS A 243 -26.39 -0.35 -17.14
C LYS A 243 -25.53 0.82 -17.64
N VAL A 244 -24.86 1.53 -16.74
CA VAL A 244 -23.95 2.64 -17.11
C VAL A 244 -22.79 2.14 -17.95
N LYS A 245 -22.18 1.00 -17.59
CA LYS A 245 -21.11 0.37 -18.38
C LYS A 245 -21.58 0.02 -19.80
N ASN A 246 -22.78 -0.51 -19.96
CA ASN A 246 -23.30 -0.87 -21.28
C ASN A 246 -23.56 0.39 -22.12
N SER A 247 -24.16 1.43 -21.54
CA SER A 247 -24.32 2.72 -22.20
C SER A 247 -22.98 3.34 -22.60
N PHE A 248 -21.95 3.22 -21.74
CA PHE A 248 -20.59 3.66 -22.04
C PHE A 248 -20.01 2.95 -23.26
N LEU A 249 -20.15 1.62 -23.34
CA LEU A 249 -19.61 0.81 -24.44
C LEU A 249 -20.36 1.03 -25.78
N ASN A 250 -21.59 1.54 -25.74
CA ASN A 250 -22.34 1.91 -26.94
C ASN A 250 -21.84 3.20 -27.58
N VAL A 251 -21.09 4.04 -26.86
CA VAL A 251 -20.46 5.23 -27.43
C VAL A 251 -19.25 4.79 -28.26
N LYS A 252 -19.28 5.04 -29.57
CA LYS A 252 -18.25 4.60 -30.54
C LYS A 252 -16.82 4.97 -30.11
N ASP A 253 -16.63 6.17 -29.60
CA ASP A 253 -15.32 6.67 -29.17
C ASP A 253 -14.78 6.00 -27.89
N PHE A 254 -15.67 5.46 -27.06
CA PHE A 254 -15.32 4.83 -25.78
C PHE A 254 -15.18 3.31 -25.88
N ARG A 255 -15.74 2.69 -26.92
CA ARG A 255 -15.66 1.24 -27.17
C ARG A 255 -14.24 0.65 -27.11
N PRO A 256 -13.17 1.33 -27.56
CA PRO A 256 -11.79 0.81 -27.45
C PRO A 256 -11.22 0.81 -26.02
N ILE A 257 -11.86 1.51 -25.08
CA ILE A 257 -11.36 1.71 -23.72
C ILE A 257 -11.68 0.47 -22.88
N LYS A 258 -10.65 -0.11 -22.25
CA LYS A 258 -10.82 -1.26 -21.38
C LYS A 258 -11.37 -0.79 -20.03
N VAL A 259 -12.57 -1.23 -19.69
CA VAL A 259 -13.22 -0.99 -18.38
C VAL A 259 -13.04 -2.22 -17.50
N ILE A 260 -12.43 -2.04 -16.33
CA ILE A 260 -12.22 -3.08 -15.32
C ILE A 260 -13.02 -2.71 -14.08
N LEU A 261 -13.89 -3.63 -13.64
CA LEU A 261 -14.63 -3.49 -12.38
C LEU A 261 -13.96 -4.38 -11.34
N ASN A 262 -13.58 -3.79 -10.21
CA ASN A 262 -13.01 -4.52 -9.08
C ASN A 262 -13.89 -4.26 -7.84
N VAL A 263 -14.60 -5.30 -7.42
CA VAL A 263 -15.49 -5.28 -6.25
C VAL A 263 -14.65 -5.63 -5.03
N ASP A 264 -14.85 -4.90 -3.94
CA ASP A 264 -14.09 -5.04 -2.70
C ASP A 264 -12.58 -4.91 -2.99
N ASN A 265 -12.24 -3.85 -3.73
CA ASN A 265 -10.86 -3.54 -4.11
C ASN A 265 -10.07 -3.05 -2.89
N TYR A 266 -9.55 -4.00 -2.12
CA TYR A 266 -8.62 -3.74 -1.04
C TYR A 266 -7.69 -4.95 -0.90
#